data_AF-A0ABD2PG03-F1
#
_entry.id   AF-A0ABD2PG03-F1
#
_cell.length_a   1.000
_cell.length_b   1.000
_cell.length_c   1.000
_cell.angle_alpha   90.00
_cell.angle_beta   90.00
_cell.angle_gamma   90.00
#
_symmetry.space_group_name_H-M   'P 1'
#
loop_
_entity.id
_entity.type
_entity.pdbx_description
1 polymer ?
#
loop_
_entity_poly.entity_id
_entity_poly.type
_entity_poly.pdbx_seq_one_letter_code
_entity_poly.pdbx_strand_id
1 'polypeptide(L)'
;MTPEEMLQQGFEIYKTYRWLINSYVLDFFTEQHWSKLPESWKCMEELSTNQVAELLDHDKNSKTFIFPLSILALKVLFLTLNISRLQQPNIQPIVHIENDEKLMKIFWKSVKLKKDMKYP
;
A
#
# COMPACT_ATOMS: atom_id res chain seq x y z
N MET A 1 15.32 -8.23 20.42
CA MET A 1 13.89 -7.87 20.43
C MET A 1 13.12 -9.15 20.18
N THR A 2 12.26 -9.54 21.11
CA THR A 2 11.42 -10.74 20.96
C THR A 2 10.24 -10.43 20.01
N PRO A 3 9.65 -11.44 19.34
CA PRO A 3 8.51 -11.21 18.45
C PRO A 3 7.32 -10.55 19.16
N GLU A 4 7.11 -10.86 20.44
CA GLU A 4 6.05 -10.28 21.27
C GLU A 4 6.27 -8.77 21.50
N GLU A 5 7.51 -8.36 21.75
CA GLU A 5 7.88 -6.94 21.88
C GLU A 5 7.65 -6.18 20.57
N MET A 6 7.98 -6.77 19.42
CA MET A 6 7.74 -6.16 18.10
C MET A 6 6.25 -5.93 17.85
N LEU A 7 5.43 -6.92 18.18
CA LEU A 7 3.97 -6.82 18.06
C LEU A 7 3.41 -5.71 18.96
N GLN A 8 3.86 -5.65 20.21
CA GLN A 8 3.40 -4.62 21.13
C GLN A 8 3.81 -3.22 20.65
N GLN A 9 5.05 -3.04 20.19
CA GLN A 9 5.51 -1.76 19.65
C GLN A 9 4.77 -1.37 18.37
N GLY A 10 4.57 -2.31 17.44
CA GLY A 10 3.79 -2.10 16.22
C GLY A 10 2.35 -1.71 16.53
N PHE A 11 1.74 -2.29 17.57
CA PHE A 11 0.39 -1.96 17.99
C PHE A 11 0.27 -0.54 18.55
N GLU A 12 1.23 -0.10 19.38
CA GLU A 12 1.23 1.27 19.91
C GLU A 12 1.46 2.33 18.80
N ILE A 13 2.31 2.02 17.82
CA ILE A 13 2.50 2.85 16.62
C ILE A 13 1.20 2.89 15.81
N TYR A 14 0.55 1.73 15.59
CA TYR A 14 -0.72 1.66 14.87
C TYR A 14 -1.80 2.51 15.54
N LYS A 15 -1.94 2.47 16.86
CA LYS A 15 -2.91 3.32 17.57
C LYS A 15 -2.67 4.80 17.32
N THR A 16 -1.41 5.23 17.39
CA THR A 16 -1.02 6.64 17.25
C THR A 16 -1.25 7.15 15.82
N TYR A 17 -0.88 6.35 14.82
CA TYR A 17 -0.98 6.72 13.41
C TYR A 17 -2.18 6.08 12.69
N ARG A 18 -3.18 5.59 13.43
CA ARG A 18 -4.33 4.86 12.88
C ARG A 18 -5.05 5.62 11.78
N TRP A 19 -5.19 6.93 11.95
CA TRP A 19 -5.85 7.83 11.02
C TRP A 19 -5.07 7.99 9.71
N LEU A 20 -3.73 7.88 9.76
CA LEU A 20 -2.85 7.97 8.60
C LEU A 20 -2.69 6.63 7.90
N ILE A 21 -2.60 5.54 8.67
CA ILE A 21 -2.36 4.20 8.14
C ILE A 21 -3.60 3.67 7.41
N ASN A 22 -4.79 4.02 7.90
CA ASN A 22 -6.05 3.59 7.28
C ASN A 22 -6.55 4.56 6.20
N SER A 23 -5.89 5.70 5.96
CA SER A 23 -6.30 6.61 4.90
C SER A 23 -5.77 6.12 3.55
N TYR A 24 -6.63 6.18 2.54
CA TYR A 24 -6.22 5.96 1.17
C TYR A 24 -5.57 7.23 0.62
N VAL A 25 -4.61 7.07 -0.28
CA VAL A 25 -3.99 8.20 -0.99
C VAL A 25 -5.05 9.08 -1.65
N LEU A 26 -6.14 8.49 -2.16
CA LEU A 26 -7.25 9.22 -2.76
C LEU A 26 -7.92 10.18 -1.75
N ASP A 27 -8.06 9.77 -0.49
CA ASP A 27 -8.75 10.54 0.55
C ASP A 27 -8.05 11.88 0.84
N PHE A 28 -6.75 11.97 0.57
CA PHE A 28 -5.98 13.21 0.63
C PHE A 28 -6.36 14.20 -0.47
N PHE A 29 -6.69 13.72 -1.66
CA PHE A 29 -7.07 14.57 -2.79
C PHE A 29 -8.59 14.83 -2.85
N THR A 30 -9.42 13.96 -2.28
CA THR A 30 -10.89 14.07 -2.36
C THR A 30 -11.55 14.59 -1.08
N GLU A 31 -10.98 14.34 0.11
CA GLU A 31 -11.67 14.57 1.40
C GLU A 31 -10.94 15.54 2.34
N GLN A 32 -10.16 16.48 1.81
CA GLN A 32 -9.38 17.46 2.61
C GLN A 32 -8.57 16.81 3.74
N HIS A 33 -8.09 15.55 3.60
CA HIS A 33 -7.35 14.87 4.67
C HIS A 33 -6.05 15.61 5.06
N TRP A 34 -5.52 16.46 4.17
CA TRP A 34 -4.42 17.37 4.49
C TRP A 34 -4.71 18.26 5.71
N SER A 35 -5.96 18.68 5.92
CA SER A 35 -6.37 19.49 7.09
C SER A 35 -6.33 18.75 8.42
N LYS A 36 -6.35 17.40 8.40
CA LYS A 36 -6.25 16.55 9.59
C LYS A 36 -4.81 16.25 9.99
N LEU A 37 -3.84 16.69 9.17
CA LEU A 37 -2.44 16.51 9.49
C LEU A 37 -2.05 17.38 10.70
N PRO A 38 -1.15 16.90 11.56
CA PRO A 38 -0.52 17.73 12.57
C PRO A 38 0.17 18.94 11.94
N GLU A 39 0.28 20.05 12.67
CA GLU A 39 0.91 21.29 12.21
C GLU A 39 2.32 21.06 11.64
N SER A 40 3.09 20.15 12.26
CA SER A 40 4.43 19.77 11.83
C SER A 40 4.49 19.14 10.43
N TRP A 41 3.36 18.69 9.91
CA TRP A 41 3.22 17.98 8.63
C TRP A 41 2.49 18.79 7.57
N LYS A 42 2.11 20.05 7.84
CA LYS A 42 1.45 20.91 6.85
C LYS A 42 2.27 21.14 5.59
N CYS A 43 3.61 21.05 5.67
CA CYS A 43 4.46 21.10 4.48
C CYS A 43 4.11 20.00 3.45
N MET A 44 3.40 18.95 3.85
CA MET A 44 2.99 17.87 2.97
C MET A 44 1.76 18.21 2.11
N GLU A 45 0.99 19.25 2.45
CA GLU A 45 -0.21 19.65 1.67
C GLU A 45 0.12 20.07 0.23
N GLU A 46 1.34 20.56 0.00
CA GLU A 46 1.83 20.96 -1.31
C GLU A 46 2.46 19.81 -2.12
N LEU A 47 2.41 18.56 -1.61
CA LEU A 47 3.01 17.42 -2.29
C LEU A 47 2.30 17.10 -3.60
N SER A 48 3.11 17.01 -4.66
CA SER A 48 2.67 16.41 -5.92
C SER A 48 2.48 14.89 -5.79
N THR A 49 1.66 14.31 -6.67
CA THR A 49 1.45 12.86 -6.75
C THR A 49 2.76 12.07 -6.89
N ASN A 50 3.75 12.62 -7.61
CA ASN A 50 5.07 12.01 -7.75
C ASN A 50 5.83 11.99 -6.42
N GLN A 51 5.77 13.05 -5.62
CA GLN A 51 6.43 13.10 -4.32
C GLN A 51 5.74 12.19 -3.31
N VAL A 52 4.41 12.06 -3.37
CA VAL A 52 3.68 11.06 -2.57
C VAL A 52 4.11 9.64 -2.98
N ALA A 53 4.30 9.38 -4.27
CA ALA A 53 4.84 8.09 -4.72
C ALA A 53 6.27 7.84 -4.22
N GLU A 54 7.15 8.85 -4.23
CA GLU A 54 8.50 8.76 -3.63
C GLU A 54 8.43 8.49 -2.12
N LEU A 55 7.44 9.05 -1.42
CA LEU A 55 7.25 8.78 0.01
C LEU A 55 6.93 7.31 0.26
N LEU A 56 6.03 6.74 -0.53
CA LEU A 56 5.57 5.35 -0.40
C LEU A 56 6.58 4.33 -0.91
N ASP A 57 7.52 4.73 -1.77
CA ASP A 57 8.58 3.85 -2.28
C ASP A 57 9.63 3.59 -1.18
N HIS A 58 9.61 2.38 -0.61
CA HIS A 58 10.50 2.01 0.50
C HIS A 58 11.98 1.92 0.13
N ASP A 59 12.31 1.71 -1.16
CA ASP A 59 13.68 1.52 -1.63
C ASP A 59 14.33 2.81 -2.12
N LYS A 60 13.54 3.87 -2.31
CA LYS A 60 14.05 5.17 -2.76
C LYS A 60 14.11 6.18 -1.62
N ASN A 61 15.31 6.73 -1.44
CA ASN A 61 15.46 7.99 -0.73
C ASN A 61 14.84 9.10 -1.59
N SER A 62 13.97 9.89 -0.97
CA SER A 62 13.42 11.11 -1.55
C SER A 62 14.53 11.98 -2.11
N LYS A 63 14.44 12.33 -3.39
CA LYS A 63 15.42 13.24 -4.02
C LYS A 63 14.88 14.67 -4.12
N THR A 64 13.57 14.83 -3.98
CA THR A 64 12.88 16.06 -4.39
C THR A 64 12.22 16.79 -3.24
N PHE A 65 11.98 16.14 -2.10
CA PHE A 65 11.26 16.73 -0.97
C PHE A 65 11.80 16.30 0.39
N ILE A 66 11.90 17.22 1.34
CA ILE A 66 12.33 16.92 2.71
C ILE A 66 11.10 16.56 3.53
N PHE A 67 10.94 15.27 3.85
CA PHE A 67 9.84 14.81 4.68
C PHE A 67 10.07 15.11 6.17
N PRO A 68 9.01 15.34 6.96
CA PRO A 68 9.11 15.45 8.41
C PRO A 68 9.81 14.22 9.02
N LEU A 69 10.63 14.44 10.04
CA LEU A 69 11.40 13.37 10.68
C LEU A 69 10.51 12.24 11.19
N SER A 70 9.34 12.55 11.74
CA SER A 70 8.40 11.53 12.23
C SER A 70 7.84 10.65 11.12
N ILE A 71 7.68 11.16 9.89
CA ILE A 71 7.28 10.36 8.72
C ILE A 71 8.42 9.43 8.29
N LEU A 72 9.65 9.96 8.23
CA LEU A 72 10.82 9.14 7.90
C LEU A 72 11.06 8.06 8.94
N ALA A 73 10.94 8.39 10.23
CA ALA A 73 11.00 7.44 11.33
C ALA A 73 9.91 6.37 11.21
N LEU A 74 8.67 6.78 10.91
CA LEU A 74 7.56 5.85 10.68
C LEU A 74 7.84 4.88 9.53
N LYS A 75 8.43 5.36 8.43
CA LYS A 75 8.84 4.53 7.29
C LYS A 75 9.89 3.48 7.69
N VAL A 76 10.89 3.87 8.48
CA VAL A 76 11.90 2.94 9.03
C VAL A 76 11.28 1.96 10.02
N LEU A 77 10.35 2.42 10.87
CA LEU A 77 9.64 1.57 11.81
C LEU A 77 8.80 0.52 11.08
N PHE A 78 8.13 0.87 9.97
CA PHE A 78 7.40 -0.10 9.17
C PHE A 78 8.31 -1.16 8.57
N LEU A 79 9.50 -0.80 8.11
CA LEU A 79 10.48 -1.78 7.60
C LEU A 79 11.02 -2.69 8.71
N THR A 80 11.26 -2.12 9.88
CA THR A 80 11.85 -2.84 11.04
C THR A 80 10.84 -3.75 11.73
N LEU A 81 9.60 -3.29 11.87
CA LEU A 81 8.49 -4.02 12.50
C LEU A 81 7.70 -4.83 11.48
N ASN A 82 8.13 -4.84 10.21
CA ASN A 82 7.51 -5.68 9.21
C ASN A 82 7.67 -7.14 9.63
N ILE A 83 6.55 -7.79 9.90
CA ILE A 83 6.53 -9.24 10.00
C ILE A 83 6.63 -9.72 8.57
N SER A 84 7.86 -9.97 8.13
CA SER A 84 8.12 -10.56 6.82
C SER A 84 7.18 -11.75 6.65
N ARG A 85 6.25 -11.60 5.69
CA ARG A 85 5.52 -12.72 5.13
C ARG A 85 6.50 -13.50 4.24
N LEU A 86 7.63 -13.92 4.79
CA LEU A 86 8.47 -14.92 4.15
C LEU A 86 7.64 -16.19 4.17
N GLN A 87 6.94 -16.34 3.04
CA GLN A 87 6.69 -17.60 2.40
C GLN A 87 7.86 -18.51 2.71
N GLN A 88 7.54 -19.70 3.21
CA GLN A 88 8.49 -20.80 3.14
C GLN A 88 9.14 -20.75 1.76
N PRO A 89 10.47 -20.93 1.63
CA PRO A 89 11.19 -20.86 0.35
C PRO A 89 10.74 -21.92 -0.68
N ASN A 90 9.63 -22.61 -0.43
CA ASN A 90 9.05 -23.66 -1.24
C ASN A 90 7.53 -23.48 -1.49
N ILE A 91 6.97 -22.27 -1.32
CA ILE A 91 5.68 -21.97 -1.95
C ILE A 91 5.99 -21.52 -3.36
N GLN A 92 6.07 -22.48 -4.28
CA GLN A 92 5.93 -22.17 -5.70
C GLN A 92 4.67 -21.31 -5.86
N PRO A 93 4.70 -20.24 -6.68
CA PRO A 93 3.50 -19.44 -6.89
C PRO A 93 2.35 -20.40 -7.20
N ILE A 94 1.28 -20.37 -6.38
CA ILE A 94 0.03 -21.10 -6.63
C ILE A 94 -0.69 -20.36 -7.77
N VAL A 95 -0.01 -20.23 -8.90
CA VAL A 95 -0.54 -19.88 -10.22
C VAL A 95 0.42 -20.48 -11.25
N HIS A 96 0.78 -21.76 -11.09
CA HIS A 96 0.94 -22.57 -12.29
C HIS A 96 -0.46 -23.01 -12.68
N ILE A 97 -1.21 -22.08 -13.29
CA ILE A 97 -2.28 -22.49 -14.20
C ILE A 97 -1.52 -23.01 -15.42
N GLU A 98 -0.95 -24.21 -15.27
CA GLU A 98 -0.71 -25.09 -16.40
C GLU A 98 -2.00 -25.06 -17.20
N ASN A 99 -1.91 -24.84 -18.51
CA ASN A 99 -3.03 -24.70 -19.45
C ASN A 99 -3.99 -25.90 -19.34
N ASP A 100 -4.77 -25.95 -18.27
CA ASP A 100 -5.74 -26.98 -18.04
C ASP A 100 -6.88 -26.63 -18.98
N GLU A 101 -6.92 -27.33 -20.11
CA GLU A 101 -7.92 -27.13 -21.17
C GLU A 101 -9.34 -27.13 -20.60
N LYS A 102 -9.55 -27.82 -19.47
CA LYS A 102 -10.82 -27.87 -18.76
C LYS A 102 -11.15 -26.55 -18.09
N LEU A 103 -10.19 -25.93 -17.40
CA LEU A 103 -10.35 -24.61 -16.78
C LEU A 103 -10.52 -23.52 -17.85
N MET A 104 -9.74 -23.59 -18.94
CA MET A 104 -9.87 -22.65 -20.05
C MET A 104 -11.24 -22.77 -20.73
N LYS A 105 -11.74 -23.99 -20.98
CA LYS A 105 -13.10 -24.20 -21.49
C LYS A 105 -14.17 -23.61 -20.57
N ILE A 106 -14.02 -23.73 -19.24
CA ILE A 106 -14.97 -23.14 -18.29
C ILE A 106 -14.91 -21.62 -18.34
N PHE A 107 -13.71 -21.03 -18.35
CA PHE A 107 -13.53 -19.57 -18.43
C PHE A 107 -14.17 -19.00 -19.69
N TRP A 108 -13.87 -19.55 -20.87
CA TRP A 108 -14.43 -19.08 -22.14
C TRP A 108 -15.94 -19.36 -22.28
N LYS A 109 -16.49 -20.34 -21.57
CA LYS A 109 -17.94 -20.60 -21.53
C LYS A 109 -18.68 -19.57 -20.67
N SER A 110 -18.05 -19.10 -19.59
CA SER A 110 -18.61 -18.14 -18.64
C SER A 110 -18.38 -16.69 -19.08
N VAL A 111 -17.28 -16.41 -19.76
CA VAL A 111 -16.96 -15.10 -20.33
C VAL A 111 -17.55 -15.04 -21.75
N LYS A 112 -18.88 -14.95 -21.82
CA LYS A 112 -19.53 -14.55 -23.07
C LYS A 112 -19.32 -13.05 -23.25
N LEU A 113 -18.50 -12.67 -24.22
CA LEU A 113 -18.48 -11.32 -24.76
C LEU A 113 -19.92 -10.93 -25.13
N LYS A 114 -20.45 -9.85 -24.54
CA LYS A 114 -21.67 -9.22 -25.05
C LYS A 114 -21.35 -8.68 -26.44
N LYS A 115 -21.72 -9.43 -27.47
CA LYS A 115 -21.60 -9.00 -28.86
C LYS A 115 -22.90 -8.29 -29.27
N ASP A 116 -22.72 -7.06 -29.76
CA ASP A 116 -23.64 -6.21 -30.51
C ASP A 116 -24.64 -5.35 -29.72
N MET A 117 -24.14 -4.26 -29.13
CA MET A 117 -24.93 -3.01 -29.03
C MET A 117 -24.65 -2.20 -30.30
N LYS A 118 -25.41 -2.46 -31.37
CA LYS A 118 -25.52 -1.51 -32.49
C LYS A 118 -26.18 -0.25 -31.93
N TYR A 119 -25.45 0.86 -31.89
CA TYR A 119 -26.08 2.16 -31.68
C TYR A 119 -26.85 2.54 -32.96
N PRO A 120 -28.10 3.00 -32.84
CA PRO A 120 -28.88 3.55 -33.95
C PRO A 120 -28.29 4.87 -34.48
#